data_AF-A0A562SLA4-F1
#
_entry.id   AF-A0A562SLA4-F1
#
_cell.length_a   1.000
_cell.length_b   1.000
_cell.length_c   1.000
_cell.angle_alpha   90.00
_cell.angle_beta   90.00
_cell.angle_gamma   90.00
#
_symmetry.space_group_name_H-M   'P 1'
#
loop_
_entity.id
_entity.type
_entity.pdbx_description
1 polymer ?
#
loop_
_entity_poly.entity_id
_entity_poly.type
_entity_poly.pdbx_seq_one_letter_code
_entity_poly.pdbx_strand_id
1 'polypeptide(L)'
;MKVDLKYVTRDRDRHGNVRLYYRRNGRKQRLRGPEGSPEFLEDYRLACVGQLEKPKPKEVPSNSKPKTFRDLVELYYQSSDFMSLSPRTRRVRRQILDRFCANKNEGDHPFSIIEPRHLMMRRDAMSDRPEAANGMLKAVRQVFNFAVEYQYHDRNPARLVKNLKSDSQGHVAWTSDDIDAFVNAHPPGTTAYLAVMLALYTGQRKSDLIVLGPQHIVEKDGMPGLEFTQRKNIRRRPVKLWIPIADELADALTLSHIGESSFIVNAHGRPFTEGAFGNRFRKWCDKAGLTGLSVHGLRKTAAAALAEVGCTEQEIMSITGHSTSEEVIRYTRSASQTYRARNAMEKLSGRRSQ
;
A
#
# COMPACT_ATOMS: atom_id res chain seq x y z
N MET A 1 17.20 16.62 -48.00
CA MET A 1 16.57 17.92 -48.34
C MET A 1 15.90 18.45 -47.08
N LYS A 2 16.39 19.54 -46.47
CA LYS A 2 15.69 20.18 -45.34
C LYS A 2 14.61 21.09 -45.93
N VAL A 3 13.36 20.68 -45.82
CA VAL A 3 12.22 21.51 -46.21
C VAL A 3 12.04 22.58 -45.14
N ASP A 4 12.18 23.85 -45.51
CA ASP A 4 12.00 24.97 -44.57
C ASP A 4 10.51 25.29 -44.42
N LEU A 5 9.91 24.77 -43.35
CA LEU A 5 8.47 24.89 -43.08
C LEU A 5 8.20 26.18 -42.32
N LYS A 6 7.70 27.19 -43.05
CA LYS A 6 7.40 28.51 -42.50
C LYS A 6 6.32 28.43 -41.41
N TYR A 7 6.49 29.25 -40.38
CA TYR A 7 5.53 29.42 -39.28
C TYR A 7 5.39 28.24 -38.31
N VAL A 8 6.28 27.23 -38.36
CA VAL A 8 6.29 26.14 -37.38
C VAL A 8 7.18 26.49 -36.18
N THR A 9 6.65 26.30 -34.97
CA THR A 9 7.34 26.54 -33.69
C THR A 9 7.32 25.28 -32.84
N ARG A 10 8.40 25.04 -32.07
CA ARG A 10 8.52 23.91 -31.15
C ARG A 10 8.43 24.42 -29.71
N ASP A 11 7.45 23.95 -28.94
CA ASP A 11 7.37 24.23 -27.51
C ASP A 11 7.53 22.94 -26.71
N ARG A 12 8.27 23.00 -25.60
CA ARG A 12 8.32 21.91 -24.61
C ARG A 12 7.23 22.10 -23.57
N ASP A 13 6.46 21.05 -23.27
CA ASP A 13 5.48 21.09 -22.18
C ASP A 13 6.13 20.90 -20.80
N ARG A 14 5.35 21.12 -19.74
CA ARG A 14 5.80 20.96 -18.33
C ARG A 14 6.24 19.53 -17.95
N HIS A 15 6.05 18.55 -18.85
CA HIS A 15 6.44 17.16 -18.69
C HIS A 15 7.61 16.78 -19.63
N GLY A 16 8.20 17.75 -20.32
CA GLY A 16 9.37 17.55 -21.19
C GLY A 16 9.04 17.12 -22.63
N ASN A 17 7.77 16.99 -23.01
CA ASN A 17 7.41 16.56 -24.37
C ASN A 17 7.49 17.73 -25.34
N VAL A 18 8.14 17.53 -26.49
CA VAL A 18 8.21 18.51 -27.59
C VAL A 18 6.90 18.47 -28.38
N ARG A 19 6.28 19.64 -28.58
CA ARG A 19 5.05 19.81 -29.35
C ARG A 19 5.26 20.85 -30.45
N LEU A 20 4.69 20.58 -31.63
CA LEU A 20 4.80 21.44 -32.80
C LEU A 20 3.54 22.29 -32.96
N TYR A 21 3.71 23.56 -33.33
CA TYR A 21 2.62 24.51 -33.53
C TYR A 21 2.83 25.34 -34.78
N TYR A 22 1.75 25.59 -35.53
CA TYR A 22 1.70 26.60 -36.56
C TYR A 22 1.30 27.95 -35.96
N ARG A 23 2.10 28.99 -36.18
CA ARG A 23 1.88 30.36 -35.67
C ARG A 23 1.92 31.39 -36.79
N ARG A 24 0.75 31.93 -37.14
CA ARG A 24 0.62 33.00 -38.14
C ARG A 24 -0.49 33.97 -37.72
N ASN A 25 -0.24 35.27 -37.86
CA ASN A 25 -1.21 36.34 -37.53
C ASN A 25 -1.82 36.21 -36.12
N GLY A 26 -0.98 35.93 -35.10
CA GLY A 26 -1.40 35.78 -33.70
C GLY A 26 -2.17 34.50 -33.37
N ARG A 27 -2.51 33.65 -34.35
CA ARG A 27 -3.17 32.36 -34.13
C ARG A 27 -2.13 31.26 -33.93
N LYS A 28 -2.28 30.51 -32.83
CA LYS A 28 -1.45 29.34 -32.49
C LYS A 28 -2.28 28.06 -32.59
N GLN A 29 -1.93 27.17 -33.51
CA GLN A 29 -2.62 25.90 -33.73
C GLN A 29 -1.63 24.74 -33.58
N ARG A 30 -2.04 23.67 -32.88
CA ARG A 30 -1.19 22.51 -32.63
C ARG A 30 -1.18 21.60 -33.86
N LEU A 31 0.02 21.18 -34.27
CA LEU A 31 0.22 20.18 -35.33
C LEU A 31 0.41 18.80 -34.67
N ARG A 32 -0.25 17.77 -35.21
CA ARG A 32 -0.14 16.39 -34.73
C ARG A 32 1.11 15.71 -35.28
N GLY A 33 1.62 14.74 -34.54
CA GLY A 33 2.76 13.93 -34.96
C GLY A 33 4.11 14.66 -34.88
N PRO A 34 5.22 13.91 -35.09
CA PRO A 34 6.55 14.50 -35.25
C PRO A 34 6.66 15.24 -36.60
N GLU A 35 7.63 16.13 -36.70
CA GLU A 35 7.88 16.92 -37.91
C GLU A 35 8.17 16.00 -39.10
N GLY A 36 7.47 16.22 -40.21
CA GLY A 36 7.57 15.40 -41.42
C GLY A 36 6.69 14.13 -41.42
N SER A 37 5.97 13.81 -40.35
CA SER A 37 4.97 12.73 -40.37
C SER A 37 3.77 13.06 -41.27
N PRO A 38 3.04 12.05 -41.79
CA PRO A 38 1.84 12.27 -42.60
C PRO A 38 0.79 13.15 -41.91
N GLU A 39 0.58 12.95 -40.60
CA GLU A 39 -0.36 13.72 -39.80
C GLU A 39 0.11 15.17 -39.61
N PHE A 40 1.41 15.38 -39.45
CA PHE A 40 2.00 16.70 -39.34
C PHE A 40 1.89 17.48 -40.66
N LEU A 41 2.18 16.83 -41.79
CA LEU A 41 2.12 17.45 -43.11
C LEU A 41 0.68 17.82 -43.48
N GLU A 42 -0.29 16.98 -43.12
CA GLU A 42 -1.70 17.28 -43.36
C GLU A 42 -2.20 18.42 -42.47
N ASP A 43 -1.88 18.40 -41.16
CA ASP A 43 -2.23 19.51 -40.27
C ASP A 43 -1.56 20.82 -40.70
N TYR A 44 -0.31 20.75 -41.17
CA TYR A 44 0.43 21.90 -41.68
C TYR A 44 -0.22 22.47 -42.95
N ARG A 45 -0.62 21.60 -43.89
CA ARG A 45 -1.33 21.98 -45.12
C ARG A 45 -2.66 22.66 -44.80
N LEU A 46 -3.45 22.07 -43.91
CA LEU A 46 -4.74 22.60 -43.44
C LEU A 46 -4.57 23.93 -42.69
N ALA A 47 -3.50 24.09 -41.91
CA ALA A 47 -3.20 25.33 -41.20
C ALA A 47 -2.81 26.46 -42.17
N CYS A 48 -2.07 26.13 -43.24
CA CYS A 48 -1.66 27.10 -44.25
C CYS A 48 -2.85 27.70 -45.02
N VAL A 49 -3.90 26.91 -45.26
CA VAL A 49 -5.14 27.35 -45.92
C VAL A 49 -6.21 27.85 -44.93
N GLY A 50 -5.88 27.92 -43.63
CA GLY A 50 -6.78 28.42 -42.59
C GLY A 50 -7.96 27.50 -42.26
N GLN A 51 -7.92 26.23 -42.70
CA GLN A 51 -8.98 25.23 -42.51
C GLN A 51 -8.66 24.22 -41.40
N LEU A 52 -7.53 24.38 -40.69
CA LEU A 52 -7.25 23.54 -39.53
C LEU A 52 -8.25 23.88 -38.42
N GLU A 53 -9.30 23.07 -38.29
CA GLU A 53 -10.25 23.20 -37.20
C GLU A 53 -9.54 23.05 -35.85
N LYS A 54 -9.96 23.82 -34.84
CA LYS A 54 -9.53 23.55 -33.46
C LYS A 54 -9.94 22.11 -33.16
N PRO A 55 -9.07 21.26 -32.58
CA PRO A 55 -9.48 19.92 -32.19
C PRO A 55 -10.70 20.06 -31.29
N LYS A 56 -11.86 19.65 -31.82
CA LYS A 56 -13.07 19.50 -31.01
C LYS A 56 -12.70 18.54 -29.88
N PRO A 57 -13.12 18.80 -28.63
CA PRO A 57 -12.97 17.81 -27.57
C PRO A 57 -13.48 16.48 -28.14
N LYS A 58 -12.69 15.41 -28.02
CA LYS A 58 -13.13 14.08 -28.47
C LYS A 58 -14.51 13.84 -27.89
N GLU A 59 -15.52 13.74 -28.75
CA GLU A 59 -16.86 13.39 -28.33
C GLU A 59 -16.77 12.02 -27.66
N VAL A 60 -16.97 12.02 -26.34
CA VAL A 60 -17.13 10.80 -25.56
C VAL A 60 -18.41 10.14 -26.09
N PRO A 61 -18.39 8.85 -26.46
CA PRO A 61 -19.57 8.17 -26.94
C PRO A 61 -20.72 8.36 -25.96
N SER A 62 -21.89 8.71 -26.48
CA SER A 62 -23.13 8.94 -25.74
C SER A 62 -23.53 7.71 -24.91
N ASN A 63 -23.03 7.63 -23.69
CA ASN A 63 -23.78 7.22 -22.51
C ASN A 63 -23.84 8.45 -21.62
N SER A 64 -25.04 8.85 -21.21
CA SER A 64 -25.31 10.10 -20.46
C SER A 64 -24.17 10.44 -19.48
N LYS A 65 -23.62 11.66 -19.55
CA LYS A 65 -22.66 12.15 -18.53
C LYS A 65 -23.19 11.73 -17.15
N PRO A 66 -22.33 11.16 -16.27
CA PRO A 66 -22.79 10.75 -14.94
C PRO A 66 -23.52 11.95 -14.34
N LYS A 67 -24.71 11.76 -13.78
CA LYS A 67 -25.47 12.86 -13.19
C LYS A 67 -25.28 12.86 -11.69
N THR A 68 -25.31 11.67 -11.09
CA THR A 68 -25.22 11.44 -9.65
C THR A 68 -23.80 11.03 -9.23
N PHE A 69 -23.53 11.07 -7.92
CA PHE A 69 -22.28 10.53 -7.40
C PHE A 69 -22.18 9.01 -7.58
N ARG A 70 -23.29 8.29 -7.48
CA ARG A 70 -23.37 6.85 -7.76
C ARG A 70 -22.97 6.53 -9.19
N ASP A 71 -23.48 7.27 -10.19
CA ASP A 71 -23.10 7.09 -11.59
C ASP A 71 -21.58 7.24 -11.79
N LEU A 72 -21.00 8.26 -11.16
CA LEU A 72 -19.57 8.52 -11.22
C LEU A 72 -18.75 7.39 -10.56
N VAL A 73 -19.24 6.84 -9.45
CA VAL A 73 -18.62 5.69 -8.77
C VAL A 73 -18.67 4.44 -9.63
N GLU A 74 -19.76 4.17 -10.33
CA GLU A 74 -19.87 3.02 -11.23
C GLU A 74 -18.93 3.14 -12.44
N LEU A 75 -18.77 4.34 -13.01
CA LEU A 75 -17.75 4.60 -14.03
C LEU A 75 -16.33 4.42 -13.47
N TYR A 76 -16.09 4.92 -12.26
CA TYR A 76 -14.81 4.75 -11.59
C TYR A 76 -14.47 3.26 -11.38
N TYR A 77 -15.45 2.42 -11.06
CA TYR A 77 -15.26 0.98 -10.92
C TYR A 77 -14.83 0.26 -12.20
N GLN A 78 -15.11 0.84 -13.36
CA GLN A 78 -14.71 0.33 -14.67
C GLN A 78 -13.38 0.93 -15.16
N SER A 79 -12.90 2.00 -14.53
CA SER A 79 -11.65 2.67 -14.89
C SER A 79 -10.40 1.78 -14.75
N SER A 80 -9.40 2.05 -15.58
CA SER A 80 -8.07 1.44 -15.48
C SER A 80 -7.44 1.69 -14.09
N ASP A 81 -7.65 2.88 -13.54
CA ASP A 81 -7.21 3.27 -12.20
C ASP A 81 -7.72 2.31 -11.13
N PHE A 82 -9.01 1.99 -11.15
CA PHE A 82 -9.59 1.04 -10.22
C PHE A 82 -9.17 -0.40 -10.51
N MET A 83 -9.16 -0.78 -11.79
CA MET A 83 -8.83 -2.15 -12.21
C MET A 83 -7.37 -2.52 -11.94
N SER A 84 -6.45 -1.56 -11.96
CA SER A 84 -5.03 -1.75 -11.62
C SER A 84 -4.79 -2.05 -10.13
N LEU A 85 -5.77 -1.78 -9.25
CA LEU A 85 -5.65 -2.06 -7.81
C LEU A 85 -5.67 -3.57 -7.54
N SER A 86 -5.04 -3.97 -6.42
CA SER A 86 -5.12 -5.37 -5.98
C SER A 86 -6.57 -5.77 -5.67
N PRO A 87 -6.96 -7.06 -5.84
CA PRO A 87 -8.33 -7.52 -5.60
C PRO A 87 -8.87 -7.12 -4.23
N ARG A 88 -8.05 -7.23 -3.18
CA ARG A 88 -8.40 -6.79 -1.82
C ARG A 88 -8.67 -5.28 -1.74
N THR A 89 -7.80 -4.47 -2.35
CA THR A 89 -7.97 -3.01 -2.39
C THR A 89 -9.24 -2.63 -3.14
N ARG A 90 -9.55 -3.29 -4.27
CA ARG A 90 -10.81 -3.10 -5.00
C ARG A 90 -12.02 -3.40 -4.13
N ARG A 91 -12.02 -4.55 -3.45
CA ARG A 91 -13.11 -4.95 -2.54
C ARG A 91 -13.34 -3.93 -1.43
N VAL A 92 -12.29 -3.53 -0.72
CA VAL A 92 -12.40 -2.56 0.39
C VAL A 92 -12.85 -1.19 -0.13
N ARG A 93 -12.30 -0.74 -1.26
CA ARG A 93 -12.68 0.55 -1.87
C ARG A 93 -14.15 0.55 -2.31
N ARG A 94 -14.65 -0.54 -2.90
CA ARG A 94 -16.08 -0.73 -3.20
C ARG A 94 -16.94 -0.62 -1.95
N GLN A 95 -16.62 -1.41 -0.92
CA GLN A 95 -17.37 -1.38 0.35
C GLN A 95 -17.46 0.03 0.97
N ILE A 96 -16.37 0.81 0.90
CA ILE A 96 -16.34 2.19 1.41
C ILE A 96 -17.23 3.11 0.56
N LEU A 97 -17.08 3.08 -0.77
CA LEU A 97 -17.83 3.94 -1.69
C LEU A 97 -19.31 3.59 -1.75
N ASP A 98 -19.65 2.30 -1.69
CA ASP A 98 -21.04 1.84 -1.66
C ASP A 98 -21.72 2.25 -0.35
N ARG A 99 -21.03 2.10 0.79
CA ARG A 99 -21.52 2.62 2.08
C ARG A 99 -21.65 4.14 2.08
N PHE A 100 -20.74 4.85 1.42
CA PHE A 100 -20.86 6.29 1.26
C PHE A 100 -22.13 6.63 0.47
N CYS A 101 -22.33 6.01 -0.69
CA CYS A 101 -23.51 6.27 -1.53
C CYS A 101 -24.83 5.96 -0.82
N ALA A 102 -24.88 4.85 -0.07
CA ALA A 102 -26.07 4.43 0.66
C ALA A 102 -26.37 5.29 1.89
N ASN A 103 -25.39 6.04 2.41
CA ASN A 103 -25.59 6.88 3.59
C ASN A 103 -26.47 8.08 3.24
N LYS A 104 -27.71 8.11 3.73
CA LYS A 104 -28.69 9.19 3.49
C LYS A 104 -28.83 9.54 2.00
N ASN A 105 -28.70 8.54 1.12
CA ASN A 105 -28.77 8.71 -0.34
C ASN A 105 -27.74 9.72 -0.89
N GLU A 106 -26.56 9.85 -0.24
CA GLU A 106 -25.46 10.68 -0.73
C GLU A 106 -25.02 10.33 -2.16
N GLY A 107 -25.25 9.08 -2.59
CA GLY A 107 -25.00 8.62 -3.95
C GLY A 107 -25.92 9.24 -5.00
N ASP A 108 -27.15 9.57 -4.64
CA ASP A 108 -28.20 9.98 -5.59
C ASP A 108 -28.15 11.48 -5.89
N HIS A 109 -27.42 12.25 -5.07
CA HIS A 109 -27.22 13.67 -5.29
C HIS A 109 -26.31 13.92 -6.50
N PRO A 110 -26.52 15.04 -7.23
CA PRO A 110 -25.63 15.41 -8.32
C PRO A 110 -24.19 15.59 -7.81
N PHE A 111 -23.24 14.91 -8.44
CA PHE A 111 -21.84 15.00 -7.99
C PHE A 111 -21.23 16.40 -8.24
N SER A 112 -21.82 17.18 -9.15
CA SER A 112 -21.42 18.55 -9.48
C SER A 112 -21.65 19.56 -8.35
N ILE A 113 -22.59 19.29 -7.44
CA ILE A 113 -22.89 20.16 -6.29
C ILE A 113 -22.13 19.74 -5.02
N ILE A 114 -21.33 18.68 -5.08
CA ILE A 114 -20.55 18.23 -3.93
C ILE A 114 -19.41 19.23 -3.66
N GLU A 115 -19.44 19.83 -2.48
CA GLU A 115 -18.49 20.83 -2.02
C GLU A 115 -17.65 20.29 -0.85
N PRO A 116 -16.48 20.90 -0.56
CA PRO A 116 -15.66 20.52 0.58
C PRO A 116 -16.43 20.48 1.90
N ARG A 117 -17.38 21.41 2.13
CA ARG A 117 -18.20 21.45 3.35
C ARG A 117 -19.05 20.19 3.54
N HIS A 118 -19.63 19.63 2.48
CA HIS A 118 -20.44 18.40 2.57
C HIS A 118 -19.57 17.22 3.01
N LEU A 119 -18.36 17.12 2.45
CA LEU A 119 -17.40 16.08 2.81
C LEU A 119 -16.80 16.27 4.22
N MET A 120 -16.65 17.52 4.68
CA MET A 120 -16.25 17.81 6.07
C MET A 120 -17.34 17.37 7.06
N MET A 121 -18.60 17.76 6.84
CA MET A 121 -19.72 17.32 7.68
C MET A 121 -19.80 15.79 7.73
N ARG A 122 -19.62 15.13 6.58
CA ARG A 122 -19.64 13.67 6.50
C ARG A 122 -18.49 13.00 7.26
N ARG A 123 -17.29 13.57 7.19
CA ARG A 123 -16.09 13.15 7.94
C ARG A 123 -16.32 13.33 9.45
N ASP A 124 -16.86 14.47 9.86
CA ASP A 124 -17.02 14.84 11.27
C ASP A 124 -18.11 14.02 11.96
N ALA A 125 -19.13 13.59 11.20
CA ALA A 125 -20.11 12.59 11.63
C ALA A 125 -19.50 11.18 11.85
N MET A 126 -18.22 10.97 11.52
CA MET A 126 -17.45 9.75 11.78
C MET A 126 -16.27 10.03 12.73
N SER A 127 -16.32 11.11 13.50
CA SER A 127 -15.22 11.52 14.39
C SER A 127 -14.92 10.50 15.48
N ASP A 128 -15.89 9.67 15.86
CA ASP A 128 -15.74 8.50 16.73
C ASP A 128 -14.81 7.42 16.14
N ARG A 129 -14.60 7.43 14.82
CA ARG A 129 -13.80 6.45 14.08
C ARG A 129 -12.90 7.14 13.04
N PRO A 130 -11.86 7.87 13.46
CA PRO A 130 -11.03 8.70 12.59
C PRO A 130 -10.44 7.96 11.38
N GLU A 131 -9.97 6.72 11.56
CA GLU A 131 -9.40 5.92 10.47
C GLU A 131 -10.42 5.56 9.39
N ALA A 132 -11.65 5.22 9.79
CA ALA A 132 -12.72 4.94 8.84
C ALA A 132 -13.14 6.21 8.08
N ALA A 133 -13.21 7.35 8.77
CA ALA A 133 -13.48 8.66 8.17
C ALA A 133 -12.41 9.03 7.12
N ASN A 134 -11.14 8.88 7.49
CA ASN A 134 -10.00 9.13 6.62
C ASN A 134 -9.96 8.17 5.41
N GLY A 135 -10.32 6.90 5.63
CA GLY A 135 -10.47 5.91 4.57
C GLY A 135 -11.57 6.28 3.56
N MET A 136 -12.71 6.75 4.05
CA MET A 136 -13.80 7.28 3.22
C MET A 136 -13.32 8.47 2.38
N LEU A 137 -12.71 9.49 3.00
CA LEU A 137 -12.19 10.65 2.27
C LEU A 137 -11.17 10.26 1.22
N LYS A 138 -10.29 9.31 1.53
CA LYS A 138 -9.30 8.81 0.58
C LYS A 138 -9.96 8.14 -0.62
N ALA A 139 -11.04 7.39 -0.41
CA ALA A 139 -11.79 6.76 -1.50
C ALA A 139 -12.51 7.80 -2.38
N VAL A 140 -13.26 8.72 -1.76
CA VAL A 140 -13.98 9.79 -2.47
C VAL A 140 -13.01 10.68 -3.25
N ARG A 141 -11.86 11.02 -2.66
CA ARG A 141 -10.81 11.80 -3.34
C ARG A 141 -10.30 11.12 -4.60
N GLN A 142 -10.22 9.79 -4.63
CA GLN A 142 -9.80 9.05 -5.81
C GLN A 142 -10.87 9.06 -6.92
N VAL A 143 -12.15 8.97 -6.55
CA VAL A 143 -13.27 9.09 -7.50
C VAL A 143 -13.27 10.47 -8.16
N PHE A 144 -13.08 11.55 -7.40
CA PHE A 144 -12.99 12.89 -7.98
C PHE A 144 -11.69 13.16 -8.74
N ASN A 145 -10.57 12.50 -8.42
CA ASN A 145 -9.37 12.56 -9.26
C ASN A 145 -9.65 11.95 -10.64
N PHE A 146 -10.27 10.77 -10.67
CA PHE A 146 -10.75 10.15 -11.91
C PHE A 146 -11.71 11.06 -12.67
N ALA A 147 -12.67 11.68 -11.97
CA ALA A 147 -13.61 12.62 -12.60
C ALA A 147 -12.90 13.82 -13.27
N VAL A 148 -11.86 14.36 -12.65
CA VAL A 148 -11.08 15.47 -13.20
C VAL A 148 -10.26 15.02 -14.41
N GLU A 149 -9.60 13.86 -14.33
CA GLU A 149 -8.78 13.33 -15.42
C GLU A 149 -9.61 13.03 -16.68
N TYR A 150 -10.82 12.50 -16.49
CA TYR A 150 -11.77 12.20 -17.56
C TYR A 150 -12.68 13.38 -17.92
N GLN A 151 -12.42 14.58 -17.37
CA GLN A 151 -13.16 15.82 -17.67
C GLN A 151 -14.66 15.75 -17.35
N TYR A 152 -15.06 14.91 -16.39
CA TYR A 152 -16.40 14.90 -15.81
C TYR A 152 -16.60 16.00 -14.76
N HIS A 153 -15.51 16.50 -14.15
CA HIS A 153 -15.55 17.60 -13.20
C HIS A 153 -14.30 18.50 -13.32
N ASP A 154 -14.45 19.81 -13.14
CA ASP A 154 -13.29 20.74 -13.19
C ASP A 154 -12.37 20.71 -11.96
N ARG A 155 -12.83 20.17 -10.83
CA ARG A 155 -12.10 20.22 -9.56
C ARG A 155 -12.40 19.02 -8.68
N ASN A 156 -11.47 18.73 -7.76
CA ASN A 156 -11.67 17.72 -6.72
C ASN A 156 -12.04 18.40 -5.38
N PRO A 157 -13.31 18.37 -4.95
CA PRO A 157 -13.74 18.98 -3.68
C PRO A 157 -13.12 18.30 -2.45
N ALA A 158 -12.79 17.01 -2.54
CA ALA A 158 -12.18 16.27 -1.43
C ALA A 158 -10.71 16.65 -1.19
N ARG A 159 -10.06 17.39 -2.09
CA ARG A 159 -8.64 17.78 -1.95
C ARG A 159 -8.42 18.75 -0.79
N LEU A 160 -9.39 19.61 -0.49
CA LEU A 160 -9.30 20.63 0.58
C LEU A 160 -9.69 20.10 1.96
N VAL A 161 -10.25 18.89 2.02
CA VAL A 161 -10.71 18.28 3.27
C VAL A 161 -9.54 17.60 3.98
N LYS A 162 -9.12 18.17 5.11
CA LYS A 162 -8.07 17.57 5.95
C LYS A 162 -8.53 16.25 6.56
N ASN A 163 -7.60 15.34 6.79
CA ASN A 163 -7.87 14.12 7.55
C ASN A 163 -8.11 14.46 9.03
N LEU A 164 -8.91 13.64 9.72
CA LEU A 164 -8.96 13.67 11.17
C LEU A 164 -7.63 13.17 11.74
N LYS A 165 -7.19 13.77 12.85
CA LYS A 165 -6.08 13.22 13.63
C LYS A 165 -6.51 11.88 14.22
N SER A 166 -5.56 10.96 14.29
CA SER A 166 -5.75 9.63 14.87
C SER A 166 -4.73 9.47 15.97
N ASP A 167 -5.20 9.24 17.19
CA ASP A 167 -4.35 8.97 18.35
C ASP A 167 -4.01 7.47 18.48
N SER A 168 -4.36 6.67 17.46
CA SER A 168 -4.06 5.25 17.42
C SER A 168 -2.55 5.02 17.43
N GLN A 169 -2.08 4.32 18.47
CA GLN A 169 -0.70 3.81 18.55
C GLN A 169 -0.46 2.60 17.62
N GLY A 170 -1.48 2.22 16.84
CA GLY A 170 -1.47 1.06 15.96
C GLY A 170 -1.44 -0.26 16.74
N HIS A 171 -0.80 -1.28 16.18
CA HIS A 171 -0.68 -2.58 16.83
C HIS A 171 0.29 -2.54 18.02
N VAL A 172 -0.09 -3.13 19.14
CA VAL A 172 0.77 -3.23 20.33
C VAL A 172 1.84 -4.30 20.10
N ALA A 173 3.09 -4.01 20.48
CA ALA A 173 4.16 -5.01 20.51
C ALA A 173 3.97 -5.91 21.74
N TRP A 174 4.22 -7.21 21.56
CA TRP A 174 4.13 -8.20 22.64
C TRP A 174 5.33 -8.04 23.57
N THR A 175 5.08 -8.18 24.87
CA THR A 175 6.13 -8.34 25.89
C THR A 175 6.63 -9.77 25.96
N SER A 176 7.71 -10.02 26.70
CA SER A 176 8.17 -11.38 27.00
C SER A 176 7.09 -12.17 27.76
N ASP A 177 6.45 -11.55 28.75
CA ASP A 177 5.36 -12.18 29.52
C ASP A 177 4.16 -12.56 28.62
N ASP A 178 3.84 -11.74 27.62
CA ASP A 178 2.80 -12.05 26.63
C ASP A 178 3.16 -13.29 25.81
N ILE A 179 4.44 -13.40 25.39
CA ILE A 179 4.94 -14.56 24.65
C ILE A 179 4.89 -15.80 25.55
N ASP A 180 5.35 -15.70 26.79
CA ASP A 180 5.36 -16.80 27.75
C ASP A 180 3.94 -17.29 28.06
N ALA A 181 3.01 -16.38 28.30
CA ALA A 181 1.60 -16.72 28.49
C ALA A 181 1.01 -17.43 27.25
N PHE A 182 1.37 -16.99 26.04
CA PHE A 182 0.92 -17.64 24.81
C PHE A 182 1.52 -19.04 24.65
N VAL A 183 2.83 -19.20 24.86
CA VAL A 183 3.52 -20.49 24.76
C VAL A 183 2.99 -21.47 25.82
N ASN A 184 2.72 -21.00 27.03
CA ASN A 184 2.11 -21.82 28.08
C ASN A 184 0.70 -22.32 27.69
N ALA A 185 -0.10 -21.48 27.05
CA ALA A 185 -1.44 -21.86 26.59
C ALA A 185 -1.44 -22.73 25.30
N HIS A 186 -0.35 -22.64 24.53
CA HIS A 186 -0.13 -23.29 23.24
C HIS A 186 1.30 -23.83 23.15
N PRO A 187 1.57 -25.01 23.74
CA PRO A 187 2.93 -25.53 23.85
C PRO A 187 3.55 -25.90 22.48
N PRO A 188 4.88 -26.16 22.46
CA PRO A 188 5.58 -26.64 21.27
C PRO A 188 4.86 -27.81 20.57
N GLY A 189 4.93 -27.81 19.24
CA GLY A 189 4.23 -28.76 18.36
C GLY A 189 2.80 -28.36 17.96
N THR A 190 2.22 -27.35 18.61
CA THR A 190 0.93 -26.80 18.16
C THR A 190 1.10 -25.83 16.98
N THR A 191 0.10 -25.74 16.10
CA THR A 191 0.08 -24.75 15.01
C THR A 191 0.14 -23.30 15.52
N ALA A 192 -0.40 -23.03 16.72
CA ALA A 192 -0.38 -21.72 17.34
C ALA A 192 1.05 -21.33 17.75
N TYR A 193 1.79 -22.25 18.38
CA TYR A 193 3.21 -22.09 18.69
C TYR A 193 4.02 -21.80 17.43
N LEU A 194 3.89 -22.64 16.40
CA LEU A 194 4.59 -22.44 15.13
C LEU A 194 4.28 -21.08 14.50
N ALA A 195 3.04 -20.61 14.58
CA ALA A 195 2.65 -19.30 14.05
C ALA A 195 3.36 -18.14 14.75
N VAL A 196 3.58 -18.22 16.07
CA VAL A 196 4.33 -17.21 16.83
C VAL A 196 5.82 -17.29 16.51
N MET A 197 6.41 -18.48 16.51
CA MET A 197 7.82 -18.68 16.16
C MET A 197 8.12 -18.16 14.76
N LEU A 198 7.31 -18.53 13.77
CA LEU A 198 7.47 -18.04 12.41
C LEU A 198 7.33 -16.52 12.35
N ALA A 199 6.41 -15.91 13.10
CA ALA A 199 6.24 -14.45 13.12
C ALA A 199 7.44 -13.72 13.76
N LEU A 200 7.99 -14.25 14.85
CA LEU A 200 9.10 -13.65 15.59
C LEU A 200 10.42 -13.77 14.82
N TYR A 201 10.75 -14.97 14.35
CA TYR A 201 12.04 -15.24 13.70
C TYR A 201 12.13 -14.76 12.25
N THR A 202 10.99 -14.53 11.59
CA THR A 202 10.99 -13.97 10.23
C THR A 202 10.57 -12.50 10.17
N GLY A 203 9.92 -11.99 11.23
CA GLY A 203 9.34 -10.65 11.26
C GLY A 203 8.28 -10.39 10.17
N GLN A 204 7.68 -11.43 9.57
CA GLN A 204 6.83 -11.26 8.39
C GLN A 204 5.39 -10.87 8.68
N ARG A 205 4.72 -10.32 7.67
CA ARG A 205 3.31 -9.93 7.79
C ARG A 205 2.43 -11.17 7.76
N LYS A 206 1.28 -11.09 8.42
CA LYS A 206 0.25 -12.14 8.42
C LYS A 206 -0.04 -12.76 7.05
N SER A 207 -0.12 -11.95 5.98
CA SER A 207 -0.39 -12.44 4.62
C SER A 207 0.73 -13.28 4.02
N ASP A 208 1.96 -13.07 4.50
CA ASP A 208 3.17 -13.78 4.08
C ASP A 208 3.34 -15.05 4.93
N LEU A 209 3.11 -14.98 6.25
CA LEU A 209 3.18 -16.14 7.16
C LEU A 209 2.32 -17.34 6.70
N ILE A 210 1.11 -17.07 6.21
CA ILE A 210 0.17 -18.12 5.76
C ILE A 210 0.51 -18.74 4.40
N VAL A 211 1.57 -18.25 3.72
CA VAL A 211 2.05 -18.82 2.45
C VAL A 211 3.46 -19.38 2.54
N LEU A 212 4.24 -18.99 3.55
CA LEU A 212 5.53 -19.63 3.83
C LEU A 212 5.30 -21.12 4.08
N GLY A 213 6.18 -21.93 3.52
CA GLY A 213 6.06 -23.38 3.45
C GLY A 213 7.35 -24.04 2.96
N PRO A 214 7.42 -25.37 2.94
CA PRO A 214 8.63 -26.13 2.62
C PRO A 214 9.28 -25.73 1.30
N GLN A 215 8.49 -25.36 0.29
CA GLN A 215 8.95 -24.92 -1.03
C GLN A 215 9.78 -23.62 -1.02
N HIS A 216 9.77 -22.88 0.09
CA HIS A 216 10.55 -21.66 0.26
C HIS A 216 11.89 -21.90 0.96
N ILE A 217 12.17 -23.12 1.43
CA ILE A 217 13.44 -23.46 2.06
C ILE A 217 14.50 -23.58 0.96
N VAL A 218 15.49 -22.70 1.01
CA VAL A 218 16.60 -22.61 0.06
C VAL A 218 17.89 -22.41 0.85
N GLU A 219 18.86 -23.28 0.60
CA GLU A 219 20.20 -23.17 1.16
C GLU A 219 21.02 -22.10 0.42
N LYS A 220 21.73 -21.26 1.17
CA LYS A 220 22.75 -20.34 0.65
C LYS A 220 23.95 -20.35 1.57
N ASP A 221 25.14 -20.48 0.99
CA ASP A 221 26.41 -20.48 1.73
C ASP A 221 26.43 -21.50 2.88
N GLY A 222 25.85 -22.69 2.67
CA GLY A 222 25.76 -23.76 3.66
C GLY A 222 24.72 -23.54 4.76
N MET A 223 23.87 -22.52 4.66
CA MET A 223 22.86 -22.16 5.65
C MET A 223 21.45 -22.29 5.07
N PRO A 224 20.52 -23.02 5.73
CA PRO A 224 19.13 -23.07 5.30
C PRO A 224 18.42 -21.73 5.59
N GLY A 225 17.65 -21.23 4.62
CA GLY A 225 16.88 -20.00 4.75
C GLY A 225 15.56 -20.03 4.00
N LEU A 226 14.67 -19.10 4.32
CA LEU A 226 13.40 -18.89 3.62
C LEU A 226 13.58 -17.85 2.51
N GLU A 227 13.50 -18.27 1.24
CA GLU A 227 13.48 -17.37 0.08
C GLU A 227 12.06 -17.12 -0.40
N PHE A 228 11.61 -15.86 -0.42
CA PHE A 228 10.27 -15.49 -0.88
C PHE A 228 10.17 -14.02 -1.28
N THR A 229 9.07 -13.65 -1.94
CA THR A 229 8.74 -12.24 -2.22
C THR A 229 7.51 -11.84 -1.41
N GLN A 230 7.62 -10.74 -0.65
CA GLN A 230 6.50 -10.24 0.15
C GLN A 230 5.28 -9.92 -0.72
N ARG A 231 4.09 -10.38 -0.30
CA ARG A 231 2.86 -10.23 -1.08
C ARG A 231 2.38 -8.78 -1.14
N LYS A 232 2.55 -8.03 -0.05
CA LYS A 232 2.17 -6.62 -0.01
C LYS A 232 3.06 -5.86 -0.99
N ASN A 233 2.43 -5.07 -1.87
CA ASN A 233 3.09 -4.28 -2.90
C ASN A 233 3.81 -5.09 -4.01
N ILE A 234 3.66 -6.41 -4.09
CA ILE A 234 4.37 -7.26 -5.08
C ILE A 234 4.27 -6.76 -6.53
N ARG A 235 3.10 -6.23 -6.93
CA ARG A 235 2.87 -5.71 -8.30
C ARG A 235 3.50 -4.34 -8.58
N ARG A 236 3.93 -3.62 -7.54
CA ARG A 236 4.41 -2.23 -7.64
C ARG A 236 5.87 -2.09 -7.24
N ARG A 237 6.24 -2.71 -6.13
CA ARG A 237 7.57 -2.70 -5.51
C ARG A 237 7.78 -4.06 -4.85
N PRO A 238 8.17 -5.09 -5.63
CA PRO A 238 8.45 -6.41 -5.06
C PRO A 238 9.64 -6.33 -4.12
N VAL A 239 9.51 -6.97 -2.95
CA VAL A 239 10.58 -7.10 -1.95
C VAL A 239 10.89 -8.58 -1.84
N LYS A 240 11.98 -9.01 -2.49
CA LYS A 240 12.50 -10.37 -2.39
C LYS A 240 13.43 -10.45 -1.18
N LEU A 241 13.22 -11.47 -0.35
CA LEU A 241 13.98 -11.69 0.88
C LEU A 241 14.53 -13.13 0.88
N TRP A 242 15.68 -13.28 1.53
CA TRP A 242 16.17 -14.56 2.01
C TRP A 242 16.48 -14.37 3.50
N ILE A 243 15.86 -15.19 4.35
CA ILE A 243 15.97 -15.07 5.82
C ILE A 243 16.50 -16.39 6.36
N PRO A 244 17.65 -16.42 7.05
CA PRO A 244 18.15 -17.62 7.72
C PRO A 244 17.09 -18.25 8.63
N ILE A 245 17.01 -19.58 8.62
CA ILE A 245 16.20 -20.31 9.60
C ILE A 245 17.06 -20.47 10.86
N ALA A 246 16.70 -19.76 11.92
CA ALA A 246 17.32 -19.95 13.24
C ALA A 246 16.96 -21.32 13.82
N ASP A 247 17.81 -21.85 14.70
CA ASP A 247 17.67 -23.18 15.29
C ASP A 247 16.30 -23.35 15.98
N GLU A 248 15.83 -22.35 16.72
CA GLU A 248 14.54 -22.42 17.41
C GLU A 248 13.35 -22.45 16.45
N LEU A 249 13.48 -21.83 15.26
CA LEU A 249 12.49 -21.95 14.20
C LEU A 249 12.55 -23.34 13.54
N ALA A 250 13.75 -23.89 13.34
CA ALA A 250 13.92 -25.24 12.82
C ALA A 250 13.30 -26.30 13.77
N ASP A 251 13.51 -26.16 15.07
CA ASP A 251 12.89 -26.99 16.11
C ASP A 251 11.37 -26.86 16.07
N ALA A 252 10.85 -25.63 16.00
CA ALA A 252 9.41 -25.40 15.91
C ALA A 252 8.79 -26.04 14.66
N LEU A 253 9.49 -25.99 13.52
CA LEU A 253 9.06 -26.64 12.27
C LEU A 253 9.05 -28.16 12.40
N THR A 254 10.06 -28.74 13.06
CA THR A 254 10.19 -30.19 13.25
C THR A 254 9.14 -30.76 14.21
N LEU A 255 8.85 -30.03 15.29
CA LEU A 255 7.88 -30.46 16.31
C LEU A 255 6.42 -30.35 15.86
N SER A 256 6.13 -29.52 14.85
CA SER A 256 4.77 -29.14 14.49
C SER A 256 4.25 -29.89 13.27
N HIS A 257 2.94 -30.13 13.22
CA HIS A 257 2.30 -30.58 11.99
C HIS A 257 2.26 -29.44 10.96
N ILE A 258 3.07 -29.58 9.90
CA ILE A 258 3.14 -28.66 8.76
C ILE A 258 2.45 -29.23 7.52
N GLY A 259 2.01 -28.36 6.62
CA GLY A 259 1.47 -28.76 5.32
C GLY A 259 2.50 -28.75 4.21
N GLU A 260 2.15 -29.39 3.09
CA GLU A 260 3.00 -29.49 1.90
C GLU A 260 3.30 -28.12 1.25
N SER A 261 2.33 -27.20 1.27
CA SER A 261 2.42 -25.88 0.60
C SER A 261 2.50 -24.71 1.57
N SER A 262 2.29 -24.94 2.88
CA SER A 262 2.46 -23.92 3.91
C SER A 262 2.75 -24.56 5.26
N PHE A 263 3.63 -23.93 6.05
CA PHE A 263 3.92 -24.35 7.42
C PHE A 263 2.70 -24.24 8.34
N ILE A 264 1.89 -23.19 8.19
CA ILE A 264 0.74 -22.94 9.06
C ILE A 264 -0.55 -23.40 8.38
N VAL A 265 -1.05 -24.57 8.80
CA VAL A 265 -2.26 -25.19 8.26
C VAL A 265 -3.43 -25.19 9.22
N ASN A 266 -4.65 -25.21 8.68
CA ASN A 266 -5.86 -25.40 9.47
C ASN A 266 -6.04 -26.87 9.88
N ALA A 267 -7.12 -27.17 10.61
CA ALA A 267 -7.44 -28.52 11.08
C ALA A 267 -7.64 -29.57 9.96
N HIS A 268 -7.74 -29.14 8.70
CA HIS A 268 -7.85 -30.01 7.52
C HIS A 268 -6.54 -30.10 6.73
N GLY A 269 -5.40 -29.64 7.29
CA GLY A 269 -4.10 -29.64 6.61
C GLY A 269 -3.98 -28.63 5.47
N ARG A 270 -4.92 -27.67 5.34
CA ARG A 270 -4.91 -26.68 4.26
C ARG A 270 -4.38 -25.32 4.73
N PRO A 271 -3.71 -24.54 3.86
CA PRO A 271 -3.31 -23.18 4.19
C PRO A 271 -4.50 -22.31 4.61
N PHE A 272 -4.28 -21.43 5.59
CA PHE A 272 -5.32 -20.48 5.98
C PHE A 272 -5.54 -19.40 4.92
N THR A 273 -6.77 -18.90 4.84
CA THR A 273 -7.01 -17.57 4.25
C THR A 273 -6.61 -16.48 5.26
N GLU A 274 -6.28 -15.28 4.78
CA GLU A 274 -5.86 -14.16 5.64
C GLU A 274 -6.90 -13.79 6.72
N GLY A 275 -8.19 -13.90 6.38
CA GLY A 275 -9.29 -13.67 7.32
C GLY A 275 -9.43 -14.78 8.34
N ALA A 276 -9.43 -16.04 7.88
CA ALA A 276 -9.54 -17.20 8.76
C ALA A 276 -8.37 -17.29 9.75
N PHE A 277 -7.14 -17.05 9.30
CA PHE A 277 -5.98 -17.02 10.17
C PHE A 277 -6.08 -15.90 11.22
N GLY A 278 -6.51 -14.71 10.83
CA GLY A 278 -6.71 -13.60 11.77
C GLY A 278 -7.71 -13.95 12.88
N ASN A 279 -8.86 -14.53 12.51
CA ASN A 279 -9.89 -14.94 13.47
C ASN A 279 -9.39 -16.10 14.35
N ARG A 280 -8.69 -17.08 13.77
CA ARG A 280 -8.13 -18.21 14.51
C ARG A 280 -7.06 -17.75 15.50
N PHE A 281 -6.18 -16.84 15.08
CA PHE A 281 -5.14 -16.29 15.93
C PHE A 281 -5.72 -15.47 17.08
N ARG A 282 -6.79 -14.70 16.86
CA ARG A 282 -7.51 -14.02 17.95
C ARG A 282 -8.02 -15.01 19.00
N LYS A 283 -8.61 -16.14 18.57
CA LYS A 283 -9.03 -17.21 19.49
C LYS A 283 -7.86 -17.83 20.26
N TRP A 284 -6.68 -17.93 19.65
CA TRP A 284 -5.48 -18.38 20.36
C TRP A 284 -5.04 -17.37 21.43
N CYS A 285 -5.04 -16.07 21.11
CA CYS A 285 -4.81 -15.02 22.11
C CYS A 285 -5.86 -15.04 23.23
N ASP A 286 -7.14 -15.21 22.91
CA ASP A 286 -8.22 -15.30 23.90
C ASP A 286 -7.99 -16.47 24.88
N LYS A 287 -7.61 -17.64 24.36
CA LYS A 287 -7.28 -18.82 25.19
C LYS A 287 -6.08 -18.57 26.11
N ALA A 288 -5.13 -17.73 25.68
CA ALA A 288 -3.97 -17.35 26.47
C ALA A 288 -4.24 -16.17 27.43
N GLY A 289 -5.48 -15.65 27.48
CA GLY A 289 -5.81 -14.47 28.30
C GLY A 289 -5.30 -13.13 27.76
N LEU A 290 -4.80 -13.10 26.52
CA LEU A 290 -4.08 -11.95 25.97
C LEU A 290 -5.00 -11.00 25.19
N THR A 291 -5.43 -9.90 25.80
CA THR A 291 -6.31 -8.90 25.15
C THR A 291 -5.51 -7.84 24.38
N GLY A 292 -6.09 -7.24 23.33
CA GLY A 292 -5.43 -6.17 22.56
C GLY A 292 -4.26 -6.58 21.65
N LEU A 293 -3.75 -7.81 21.77
CA LEU A 293 -2.64 -8.33 20.98
C LEU A 293 -3.07 -8.94 19.64
N SER A 294 -2.16 -8.91 18.68
CA SER A 294 -2.37 -9.42 17.32
C SER A 294 -1.08 -9.92 16.67
N VAL A 295 -1.21 -10.73 15.62
CA VAL A 295 -0.07 -11.20 14.79
C VAL A 295 0.80 -10.04 14.30
N HIS A 296 0.20 -8.91 13.94
CA HIS A 296 0.98 -7.76 13.46
C HIS A 296 1.81 -7.11 14.58
N GLY A 297 1.40 -7.29 15.83
CA GLY A 297 2.20 -6.92 17.01
C GLY A 297 3.51 -7.69 17.07
N LEU A 298 3.51 -8.99 16.75
CA LEU A 298 4.73 -9.82 16.74
C LEU A 298 5.78 -9.34 15.74
N ARG A 299 5.37 -8.75 14.62
CA ARG A 299 6.32 -8.12 13.68
C ARG A 299 7.03 -6.91 14.31
N LYS A 300 6.34 -6.15 15.17
CA LYS A 300 6.97 -5.08 15.94
C LYS A 300 7.91 -5.66 17.00
N THR A 301 7.47 -6.72 17.68
CA THR A 301 8.28 -7.44 18.67
C THR A 301 9.56 -7.99 18.04
N ALA A 302 9.50 -8.64 16.88
CA ALA A 302 10.67 -9.11 16.15
C ALA A 302 11.66 -7.98 15.82
N ALA A 303 11.16 -6.86 15.30
CA ALA A 303 12.00 -5.70 15.00
C ALA A 303 12.64 -5.09 16.27
N ALA A 304 11.88 -5.02 17.37
CA ALA A 304 12.37 -4.53 18.65
C ALA A 304 13.45 -5.45 19.25
N ALA A 305 13.22 -6.77 19.25
CA ALA A 305 14.19 -7.76 19.73
C ALA A 305 15.53 -7.67 18.98
N LEU A 306 15.50 -7.55 17.65
CA LEU A 306 16.71 -7.32 16.85
C LEU A 306 17.42 -6.01 17.21
N ALA A 307 16.66 -4.94 17.47
CA ALA A 307 17.23 -3.67 17.91
C ALA A 307 17.84 -3.74 19.32
N GLU A 308 17.29 -4.57 20.21
CA GLU A 308 17.79 -4.77 21.58
C GLU A 308 19.12 -5.53 21.61
N VAL A 309 19.33 -6.47 20.68
CA VAL A 309 20.62 -7.15 20.50
C VAL A 309 21.63 -6.34 19.67
N GLY A 310 21.27 -5.11 19.30
CA GLY A 310 22.18 -4.16 18.69
C GLY A 310 22.25 -4.18 17.17
N CYS A 311 21.33 -4.87 16.49
CA CYS A 311 21.26 -4.81 15.04
C CYS A 311 21.02 -3.37 14.56
N THR A 312 21.73 -3.03 13.49
CA THR A 312 21.53 -1.81 12.71
C THR A 312 20.15 -1.81 12.06
N GLU A 313 19.67 -0.63 11.68
CA GLU A 313 18.39 -0.49 10.98
C GLU A 313 18.40 -1.28 9.67
N GLN A 314 19.53 -1.34 8.97
CA GLN A 314 19.71 -2.08 7.72
C GLN A 314 19.61 -3.60 7.92
N GLU A 315 20.19 -4.14 8.99
CA GLU A 315 20.05 -5.56 9.34
C GLU A 315 18.59 -5.90 9.70
N ILE A 316 17.91 -5.01 10.44
CA ILE A 316 16.49 -5.21 10.74
C ILE A 316 15.63 -5.13 9.47
N MET A 317 15.97 -4.23 8.54
CA MET A 317 15.30 -4.11 7.25
C MET A 317 15.52 -5.32 6.35
N SER A 318 16.69 -5.97 6.40
CA SER A 318 16.96 -7.18 5.59
C SER A 318 16.09 -8.37 6.02
N ILE A 319 15.73 -8.46 7.30
CA ILE A 319 14.80 -9.48 7.81
C ILE A 319 13.35 -9.05 7.57
N THR A 320 12.99 -7.84 8.01
CA THR A 320 11.58 -7.42 8.01
C THR A 320 11.07 -7.00 6.62
N GLY A 321 11.94 -6.60 5.68
CA GLY A 321 11.57 -6.12 4.35
C GLY A 321 10.83 -4.77 4.37
N HIS A 322 11.22 -3.85 5.26
CA HIS A 322 10.77 -2.46 5.17
C HIS A 322 11.56 -1.73 4.08
N SER A 323 10.90 -0.81 3.36
CA SER A 323 11.54 -0.09 2.25
C SER A 323 12.27 1.17 2.69
N THR A 324 11.93 1.72 3.86
CA THR A 324 12.59 2.91 4.40
C THR A 324 12.85 2.75 5.89
N SER A 325 13.91 3.41 6.39
CA SER A 325 14.28 3.37 7.81
C SER A 325 13.19 3.99 8.70
N GLU A 326 12.43 5.00 8.23
CA GLU A 326 11.39 5.61 9.06
C GLU A 326 10.30 4.61 9.47
N GLU A 327 10.02 3.60 8.65
CA GLU A 327 9.07 2.54 8.99
C GLU A 327 9.58 1.64 10.11
N VAL A 328 10.90 1.41 10.18
CA VAL A 328 11.55 0.58 11.21
C VAL A 328 11.74 1.37 12.51
N ILE A 329 12.23 2.61 12.42
CA ILE A 329 12.48 3.49 13.57
C ILE A 329 11.23 3.62 14.44
N ARG A 330 10.03 3.66 13.83
CA ARG A 330 8.77 3.70 14.57
C ARG A 330 8.62 2.56 15.59
N TYR A 331 9.19 1.39 15.31
CA TYR A 331 9.11 0.22 16.17
C TYR A 331 10.33 0.05 17.08
N THR A 332 11.50 0.52 16.62
CA THR A 332 12.78 0.23 17.29
C THR A 332 13.33 1.38 18.12
N ARG A 333 12.79 2.61 17.99
CA ARG A 333 13.38 3.82 18.60
C ARG A 333 13.74 3.68 20.08
N SER A 334 12.83 3.12 20.89
CA SER A 334 13.06 2.97 22.33
C SER A 334 14.15 1.92 22.63
N ALA A 335 14.04 0.75 21.99
CA ALA A 335 15.00 -0.34 22.09
C ALA A 335 16.40 0.09 21.65
N SER A 336 16.52 0.67 20.45
CA SER A 336 17.77 1.18 19.91
C SER A 336 18.37 2.28 20.77
N GLN A 337 17.56 3.19 21.32
CA GLN A 337 18.08 4.24 22.21
C GLN A 337 18.67 3.65 23.49
N THR A 338 17.98 2.68 24.11
CA THR A 338 18.44 2.02 25.33
C THR A 338 19.74 1.25 25.09
N TYR A 339 19.81 0.43 24.03
CA TYR A 339 21.03 -0.30 23.66
C TYR A 339 22.19 0.64 23.35
N ARG A 340 21.97 1.67 22.51
CA ARG A 340 23.00 2.65 22.14
C ARG A 340 23.53 3.40 23.37
N ALA A 341 22.65 3.74 24.32
CA ALA A 341 23.05 4.39 25.57
C ALA A 341 23.92 3.46 26.44
N ARG A 342 23.53 2.19 26.61
CA ARG A 342 24.32 1.20 27.36
C ARG A 342 25.70 1.00 26.76
N ASN A 343 25.77 0.73 25.45
CA ASN A 343 27.02 0.54 24.72
C ASN A 343 27.93 1.78 24.79
N ALA A 344 27.35 3.00 24.70
CA ALA A 344 28.11 4.24 24.87
C ALA A 344 28.73 4.37 26.27
N MET A 345 27.98 4.00 27.32
CA MET A 345 28.47 4.03 28.70
C MET A 345 29.55 2.96 28.95
N GLU A 346 29.39 1.75 28.41
CA GLU A 346 30.40 0.67 28.48
C GLU A 346 31.72 1.10 27.82
N LYS A 347 31.66 1.72 26.64
CA LYS A 347 32.83 2.29 25.95
C LYS A 347 33.48 3.42 26.74
N LEU A 348 32.70 4.25 27.42
CA LEU A 348 33.21 5.34 28.25
C LEU A 348 33.90 4.79 29.52
N SER A 349 33.35 3.77 30.17
CA SER A 349 33.96 3.12 31.33
C SER A 349 35.22 2.36 30.95
N GLY A 350 35.24 1.67 29.81
CA GLY A 350 36.42 0.93 29.34
C GLY A 350 37.62 1.86 29.03
N ARG A 351 37.38 3.12 28.68
CA ARG A 351 38.42 4.14 28.49
C ARG A 351 39.02 4.70 29.78
N ARG A 352 38.37 4.50 30.94
CA ARG A 352 38.90 4.95 32.25
C ARG A 352 39.80 3.90 32.91
N SER A 353 39.84 2.68 32.37
CA SER A 353 40.65 1.56 32.87
C SER A 353 41.95 1.35 32.07
N GLN A 354 42.26 2.26 31.15
CA GLN A 354 43.55 2.42 30.47
C GLN A 354 44.13 3.78 30.87
#